data_AF-A0A842V9Q7-F1
#
_entry.id   AF-A0A842V9Q7-F1
#
_cell.length_a   1.000
_cell.length_b   1.000
_cell.length_c   1.000
_cell.angle_alpha   90.00
_cell.angle_beta   90.00
_cell.angle_gamma   90.00
#
_symmetry.space_group_name_H-M   'P 1'
#
loop_
_entity.id
_entity.type
_entity.pdbx_description
1 polymer ?
#
loop_
_entity_poly.entity_id
_entity_poly.type
_entity_poly.pdbx_seq_one_letter_code
_entity_poly.pdbx_strand_id
1 'polypeptide(L)'
;MTFTEKQTDPTAPTHWRGDMQADYFYANGVAGDKFFKHLKQNDSFLASKCPECNKIYCPPRMYCEDCFVDIPDSHWKQIPATGTIRLFTIAKLNAHGKKLDAPKVMALIDVDQTDGAMLGVINTTDLEADLTDKKVKAVLKPQTEREGTLKDIRYWQLL
;
A
#
# COMPACT_ATOMS: atom_id res chain seq x y z
N MET A 1 33.50 17.72 39.14
CA MET A 1 33.51 18.56 37.92
C MET A 1 34.27 19.85 38.21
N THR A 2 35.58 19.85 37.95
CA THR A 2 36.43 21.04 37.92
C THR A 2 36.49 21.57 36.47
N PHE A 3 36.76 22.86 36.30
CA PHE A 3 36.71 23.63 35.04
C PHE A 3 37.67 23.19 33.91
N THR A 4 38.34 22.03 34.02
CA THR A 4 39.41 21.60 33.11
C THR A 4 39.15 20.32 32.33
N GLU A 5 37.99 19.67 32.47
CA GLU A 5 37.59 18.57 31.58
C GLU A 5 36.95 19.13 30.30
N LYS A 6 37.71 19.14 29.20
CA LYS A 6 37.18 19.43 27.87
C LYS A 6 36.45 18.19 27.35
N GLN A 7 35.11 18.22 27.35
CA GLN A 7 34.26 17.21 26.72
C GLN A 7 34.58 17.14 25.22
N THR A 8 35.24 16.07 24.76
CA THR A 8 35.63 15.88 23.34
C THR A 8 34.63 15.03 22.55
N ASP A 9 33.70 14.38 23.24
CA ASP A 9 32.66 13.56 22.64
C ASP A 9 31.30 14.29 22.71
N PRO A 10 30.78 14.82 21.58
CA PRO A 10 29.48 15.47 21.53
C PRO A 10 28.31 14.51 21.74
N THR A 11 28.53 13.19 21.69
CA THR A 11 27.49 12.17 21.93
C THR A 11 27.29 11.87 23.41
N ALA A 12 28.31 12.09 24.25
CA ALA A 12 28.30 11.76 25.67
C ALA A 12 27.19 12.40 26.53
N PRO A 13 26.74 13.66 26.30
CA PRO A 13 25.68 14.27 27.11
C PRO A 13 24.25 14.08 26.55
N THR A 14 24.10 13.63 25.30
CA THR A 14 22.81 13.59 24.57
C THR A 14 22.36 12.18 24.19
N HIS A 15 23.23 11.17 24.33
CA HIS A 15 22.93 9.81 23.89
C HIS A 15 22.82 8.88 25.10
N TRP A 16 21.62 8.36 25.31
CA TRP A 16 21.44 7.16 26.12
C TRP A 16 21.68 5.94 25.23
N ARG A 17 22.79 5.24 25.45
CA ARG A 17 23.07 3.98 24.75
C ARG A 17 22.24 2.88 25.42
N GLY A 18 21.14 2.52 24.78
CA GLY A 18 20.33 1.35 25.13
C GLY A 18 19.91 0.62 23.87
N ASP A 19 19.64 -0.68 23.99
CA ASP A 19 18.97 -1.43 22.94
C ASP A 19 17.50 -1.03 22.95
N MET A 20 17.08 -0.23 21.96
CA MET A 20 15.66 -0.07 21.68
C MET A 20 15.20 -1.41 21.08
N GLN A 21 14.49 -2.22 21.87
CA GLN A 21 13.80 -3.40 21.35
C GLN A 21 12.72 -2.92 20.38
N ALA A 22 13.10 -2.80 19.10
CA ALA A 22 12.21 -2.47 18.00
C ALA A 22 11.48 -3.71 17.45
N ASP A 23 11.24 -4.69 18.31
CA ASP A 23 10.50 -5.91 18.00
C ASP A 23 9.00 -5.63 18.12
N TYR A 24 8.44 -4.94 17.13
CA TYR A 24 7.02 -4.66 17.06
C TYR A 24 6.34 -5.48 15.96
N PHE A 25 5.23 -6.13 16.31
CA PHE A 25 4.27 -6.56 15.31
C PHE A 25 3.51 -5.31 14.83
N TYR A 26 3.83 -4.84 13.62
CA TYR A 26 3.04 -3.80 12.97
C TYR A 26 1.65 -4.34 12.65
N ALA A 27 0.69 -4.03 13.53
CA ALA A 27 -0.71 -4.36 13.29
C ALA A 27 -1.22 -3.55 12.09
N ASN A 28 -2.05 -4.17 11.26
CA ASN A 28 -2.67 -3.54 10.08
C ASN A 28 -3.64 -2.38 10.44
N GLY A 29 -3.85 -2.11 11.73
CA GLY A 29 -4.97 -1.30 12.22
C GLY A 29 -6.32 -1.96 11.94
N VAL A 30 -7.39 -1.42 12.53
CA VAL A 30 -8.75 -1.94 12.32
C VAL A 30 -9.16 -1.83 10.85
N ALA A 31 -8.74 -0.77 10.16
CA ALA A 31 -9.08 -0.59 8.75
C ALA A 31 -8.38 -1.58 7.82
N GLY A 32 -7.07 -1.77 7.98
CA GLY A 32 -6.31 -2.72 7.18
C GLY A 32 -6.75 -4.15 7.45
N ASP A 33 -7.04 -4.51 8.72
CA ASP A 33 -7.56 -5.83 9.07
C ASP A 33 -8.89 -6.13 8.37
N LYS A 34 -9.85 -5.18 8.37
CA LYS A 34 -11.11 -5.30 7.63
C LYS A 34 -10.88 -5.44 6.12
N PHE A 35 -10.00 -4.62 5.54
CA PHE A 35 -9.67 -4.69 4.11
C PHE A 35 -9.10 -6.06 3.72
N PHE A 36 -8.15 -6.58 4.49
CA PHE A 36 -7.52 -7.87 4.17
C PHE A 36 -8.44 -9.07 4.42
N LYS A 37 -9.26 -9.03 5.47
CA LYS A 37 -10.33 -10.03 5.68
C LYS A 37 -11.32 -10.02 4.52
N HIS A 38 -11.72 -8.83 4.05
CA HIS A 38 -12.59 -8.68 2.89
C HIS A 38 -11.95 -9.25 1.62
N LEU A 39 -10.69 -8.90 1.34
CA LEU A 39 -9.93 -9.38 0.18
C LEU A 39 -9.80 -10.92 0.17
N LYS A 40 -9.63 -11.53 1.35
CA LYS A 40 -9.55 -12.99 1.51
C LYS A 40 -10.86 -13.69 1.13
N GLN A 41 -12.01 -13.05 1.39
CA GLN A 41 -13.32 -13.66 1.25
C GLN A 41 -14.05 -13.28 -0.05
N ASN A 42 -13.69 -12.15 -0.66
CA ASN A 42 -14.44 -11.54 -1.77
C ASN A 42 -13.53 -11.19 -2.95
N ASP A 43 -14.13 -11.02 -4.12
CA ASP A 43 -13.43 -10.60 -5.35
C ASP A 43 -13.53 -9.10 -5.64
N SER A 44 -13.87 -8.33 -4.62
CA SER A 44 -14.01 -6.87 -4.62
C SER A 44 -13.04 -6.25 -3.61
N PHE A 45 -12.81 -4.94 -3.72
CA PHE A 45 -12.08 -4.19 -2.71
C PHE A 45 -13.07 -3.49 -1.75
N LEU A 46 -12.56 -3.11 -0.59
CA LEU A 46 -13.29 -2.36 0.41
C LEU A 46 -12.74 -0.94 0.46
N ALA A 47 -13.63 0.05 0.47
CA ALA A 47 -13.30 1.47 0.52
C ALA A 47 -14.12 2.18 1.61
N SER A 48 -13.60 3.29 2.12
CA SER A 48 -14.26 4.11 3.15
C SER A 48 -14.50 5.51 2.63
N LYS A 49 -15.71 6.06 2.80
CA LYS A 49 -16.07 7.40 2.32
C LYS A 49 -16.16 8.40 3.46
N CYS A 50 -15.45 9.52 3.38
CA CYS A 50 -15.58 10.60 4.36
C CYS A 50 -17.02 11.17 4.35
N PRO A 51 -17.69 11.31 5.52
CA PRO A 51 -19.02 11.92 5.61
C PRO A 51 -19.06 13.39 5.18
N GLU A 52 -17.99 14.14 5.39
CA GLU A 52 -17.93 15.59 5.18
C GLU A 52 -17.53 15.95 3.74
N CYS A 53 -16.33 15.57 3.32
CA CYS A 53 -15.80 15.94 2.00
C CYS A 53 -16.13 14.97 0.87
N ASN A 54 -16.80 13.85 1.18
CA ASN A 54 -17.15 12.79 0.23
C ASN A 54 -15.98 12.03 -0.42
N LYS A 55 -14.72 12.30 -0.03
CA LYS A 55 -13.53 11.59 -0.50
C LYS A 55 -13.64 10.09 -0.17
N ILE A 56 -13.28 9.23 -1.12
CA ILE A 56 -13.37 7.77 -1.01
C ILE A 56 -11.97 7.19 -1.01
N TYR A 57 -11.58 6.58 0.10
CA TYR A 57 -10.25 6.00 0.29
C TYR A 57 -10.22 4.51 -0.05
N CYS A 58 -9.25 4.10 -0.85
CA CYS A 58 -8.87 2.71 -1.06
C CYS A 58 -7.33 2.59 -1.13
N PRO A 59 -6.68 1.84 -0.22
CA PRO A 59 -7.24 1.09 0.91
C PRO A 59 -8.03 1.98 1.90
N PRO A 60 -8.99 1.41 2.66
CA PRO A 60 -9.88 2.18 3.50
C PRO A 60 -9.15 2.74 4.72
N ARG A 61 -9.67 3.82 5.29
CA ARG A 61 -9.19 4.49 6.50
C ARG A 61 -10.35 4.72 7.47
N MET A 62 -10.05 4.81 8.76
CA MET A 62 -11.04 5.18 9.78
C MET A 62 -11.07 6.67 10.09
N TYR A 63 -10.17 7.46 9.50
CA TYR A 63 -10.03 8.88 9.80
C TYR A 63 -9.71 9.65 8.52
N CYS A 64 -10.38 10.77 8.33
CA CYS A 64 -10.12 11.69 7.23
C CYS A 64 -9.16 12.78 7.68
N GLU A 65 -7.95 12.80 7.11
CA GLU A 65 -6.93 13.79 7.43
C GLU A 65 -7.24 15.20 6.93
N ASP A 66 -8.14 15.34 5.95
CA ASP A 66 -8.52 16.64 5.37
C ASP A 66 -9.59 17.35 6.24
N CYS A 67 -10.53 16.58 6.79
CA CYS A 67 -11.66 17.10 7.59
C CYS A 67 -11.48 16.92 9.09
N PHE A 68 -10.47 16.15 9.52
CA PHE A 68 -10.20 15.81 10.91
C PHE A 68 -11.35 15.07 11.63
N VAL A 69 -12.08 14.23 10.91
CA VAL A 69 -13.22 13.44 11.43
C VAL A 69 -13.02 11.94 11.26
N ASP A 70 -13.62 11.17 12.16
CA ASP A 70 -13.72 9.72 12.03
C ASP A 70 -14.65 9.32 10.88
N ILE A 71 -14.33 8.20 10.22
CA ILE A 71 -15.14 7.60 9.17
C ILE A 71 -15.81 6.35 9.76
N PRO A 72 -17.12 6.42 10.10
CA PRO A 72 -17.82 5.31 10.74
C PRO A 72 -18.01 4.15 9.76
N ASP A 73 -18.17 2.94 10.30
CA ASP A 73 -18.36 1.70 9.54
C ASP A 73 -19.53 1.75 8.53
N SER A 74 -20.57 2.52 8.83
CA SER A 74 -21.73 2.71 7.94
C SER A 74 -21.36 3.42 6.62
N HIS A 75 -20.19 4.05 6.53
CA HIS A 75 -19.70 4.75 5.34
C HIS A 75 -18.71 3.90 4.52
N TRP A 76 -18.63 2.61 4.81
CA TRP A 76 -17.78 1.67 4.11
C TRP A 76 -18.57 1.00 2.99
N LYS A 77 -17.94 0.82 1.84
CA LYS A 77 -18.57 0.23 0.66
C LYS A 77 -17.62 -0.68 -0.09
N GLN A 78 -18.19 -1.69 -0.73
CA GLN A 78 -17.45 -2.50 -1.68
C GLN A 78 -17.31 -1.77 -3.01
N ILE A 79 -16.18 -1.95 -3.66
CA ILE A 79 -15.84 -1.35 -4.96
C ILE A 79 -15.24 -2.42 -5.88
N PRO A 80 -15.37 -2.27 -7.20
CA PRO A 80 -14.74 -3.20 -8.13
C PRO A 80 -13.22 -3.19 -7.96
N ALA A 81 -12.59 -4.34 -8.12
CA ALA A 81 -11.13 -4.48 -8.14
C ALA A 81 -10.56 -4.09 -9.52
N THR A 82 -10.96 -2.92 -10.02
CA THR A 82 -10.56 -2.37 -11.32
C THR A 82 -9.95 -0.98 -11.14
N GLY A 83 -9.21 -0.52 -12.15
CA GLY A 83 -8.58 0.78 -12.08
C GLY A 83 -7.96 1.22 -13.40
N THR A 84 -7.27 2.35 -13.34
CA THR A 84 -6.59 2.98 -14.47
C THR A 84 -5.12 3.19 -14.12
N ILE A 85 -4.21 2.82 -15.02
CA ILE A 85 -2.78 3.06 -14.79
C ILE A 85 -2.50 4.56 -14.85
N ARG A 86 -2.11 5.15 -13.71
CA ARG A 86 -1.71 6.57 -13.64
C ARG A 86 -0.28 6.76 -14.14
N LEU A 87 0.63 5.90 -13.70
CA LEU A 87 2.03 5.89 -14.09
C LEU A 87 2.62 4.49 -13.88
N PHE A 88 3.68 4.16 -14.62
CA PHE A 88 4.35 2.87 -14.51
C PHE A 88 5.86 2.98 -14.67
N THR A 89 6.56 1.91 -14.28
CA THR A 89 8.00 1.75 -14.44
C THR A 89 8.36 0.28 -14.65
N ILE A 90 9.52 0.04 -15.25
CA ILE A 90 10.03 -1.30 -15.55
C ILE A 90 11.15 -1.62 -14.57
N ALA A 91 10.85 -2.46 -13.59
CA ALA A 91 11.83 -2.94 -12.62
C ALA A 91 12.64 -4.09 -13.23
N LYS A 92 13.95 -3.87 -13.42
CA LYS A 92 14.92 -4.88 -13.91
C LYS A 92 15.78 -5.47 -12.79
N LEU A 93 15.83 -4.80 -11.64
CA LEU A 93 16.61 -5.18 -10.46
C LEU A 93 15.67 -5.47 -9.28
N ASN A 94 16.07 -6.39 -8.41
CA ASN A 94 15.37 -6.67 -7.16
C ASN A 94 15.80 -5.70 -6.04
N ALA A 95 15.22 -5.87 -4.85
CA ALA A 95 15.50 -5.03 -3.67
C ALA A 95 16.97 -5.08 -3.19
N HIS A 96 17.76 -6.07 -3.64
CA HIS A 96 19.18 -6.21 -3.32
C HIS A 96 20.09 -5.80 -4.49
N GLY A 97 19.55 -5.16 -5.53
CA GLY A 97 20.30 -4.72 -6.71
C GLY A 97 20.68 -5.85 -7.68
N LYS A 98 20.21 -7.08 -7.46
CA LYS A 98 20.45 -8.20 -8.38
C LYS A 98 19.45 -8.17 -9.54
N LYS A 99 19.92 -8.49 -10.75
CA LYS A 99 19.07 -8.62 -11.94
C LYS A 99 17.98 -9.68 -11.73
N LEU A 100 16.75 -9.33 -12.12
CA LEU A 100 15.61 -10.25 -12.13
C LEU A 100 15.71 -11.19 -13.34
N ASP A 101 15.16 -12.40 -13.21
CA ASP A 101 15.07 -13.35 -14.33
C ASP A 101 14.23 -12.79 -15.48
N ALA A 102 13.15 -12.07 -15.13
CA ALA A 102 12.33 -11.30 -16.06
C ALA A 102 12.04 -9.90 -15.47
N PRO A 103 12.08 -8.82 -16.28
CA PRO A 103 11.62 -7.50 -15.84
C PRO A 103 10.16 -7.53 -15.37
N LYS A 104 9.84 -6.71 -14.36
CA LYS A 104 8.47 -6.54 -13.87
C LYS A 104 7.97 -5.14 -14.17
N VAL A 105 6.77 -5.02 -14.73
CA VAL A 105 6.10 -3.73 -14.89
C VAL A 105 5.34 -3.40 -13.61
N MET A 106 5.79 -2.36 -12.92
CA MET A 106 5.16 -1.86 -11.70
C MET A 106 4.37 -0.60 -12.05
N ALA A 107 3.12 -0.51 -11.61
CA ALA A 107 2.25 0.63 -11.90
C ALA A 107 1.58 1.15 -10.63
N LEU A 108 1.39 2.46 -10.57
CA LEU A 108 0.45 3.10 -9.67
C LEU A 108 -0.91 3.17 -10.38
N ILE A 109 -1.91 2.58 -9.76
CA ILE A 109 -3.22 2.34 -10.36
C ILE A 109 -4.27 3.09 -9.58
N ASP A 110 -4.97 4.01 -10.24
CA ASP A 110 -6.12 4.69 -9.68
C ASP A 110 -7.28 3.73 -9.62
N VAL A 111 -7.73 3.43 -8.40
CA VAL A 111 -8.78 2.43 -8.19
C VAL A 111 -10.13 3.05 -8.53
N ASP A 112 -10.88 2.40 -9.42
CA ASP A 112 -12.13 2.94 -9.93
C ASP A 112 -13.11 3.24 -8.79
N GLN A 113 -13.85 4.35 -8.91
CA GLN A 113 -14.82 4.84 -7.91
C GLN A 113 -14.20 5.31 -6.58
N THR A 114 -12.89 5.63 -6.58
CA THR A 114 -12.18 6.13 -5.40
C THR A 114 -11.24 7.28 -5.74
N ASP A 115 -10.80 7.99 -4.70
CA ASP A 115 -9.70 8.97 -4.75
C ASP A 115 -8.35 8.34 -4.36
N GLY A 116 -8.31 7.01 -4.26
CA GLY A 116 -7.17 6.22 -3.84
C GLY A 116 -6.43 5.58 -5.02
N ALA A 117 -5.17 5.23 -4.78
CA ALA A 117 -4.34 4.53 -5.73
C ALA A 117 -3.60 3.36 -5.07
N MET A 118 -3.33 2.32 -5.84
CA MET A 118 -2.64 1.12 -5.39
C MET A 118 -1.44 0.81 -6.27
N LEU A 119 -0.34 0.42 -5.65
CA LEU A 119 0.81 -0.11 -6.39
C LEU A 119 0.56 -1.57 -6.76
N GLY A 120 0.76 -1.91 -8.03
CA GLY A 120 0.54 -3.26 -8.54
C GLY A 120 1.54 -3.67 -9.62
N VAL A 121 1.66 -4.97 -9.83
CA VAL A 121 2.39 -5.54 -10.98
C VAL A 121 1.43 -5.68 -12.14
N ILE A 122 1.76 -5.16 -13.32
CA ILE A 122 0.97 -5.35 -14.55
C ILE A 122 1.43 -6.62 -15.25
N ASN A 123 0.47 -7.46 -15.66
CA ASN A 123 0.74 -8.65 -16.46
C ASN A 123 0.87 -8.26 -17.94
N THR A 124 2.08 -7.88 -18.34
CA THR A 124 2.44 -7.59 -19.73
C THR A 124 3.84 -8.12 -20.04
N THR A 125 4.03 -8.55 -21.28
CA THR A 125 5.35 -8.90 -21.85
C THR A 125 5.87 -7.81 -22.80
N ASP A 126 5.02 -6.86 -23.19
CA ASP A 126 5.42 -5.71 -23.98
C ASP A 126 5.98 -4.64 -23.04
N LEU A 127 7.29 -4.46 -23.12
CA LEU A 127 8.05 -3.50 -22.31
C LEU A 127 8.21 -2.14 -22.98
N GLU A 128 7.87 -2.02 -24.26
CA GLU A 128 8.00 -0.78 -25.02
C GLU A 128 6.64 -0.06 -25.15
N ALA A 129 5.54 -0.76 -24.88
CA ALA A 129 4.21 -0.17 -24.83
C ALA A 129 4.07 0.88 -23.72
N ASP A 130 3.49 2.03 -24.08
CA ASP A 130 2.94 2.96 -23.11
C ASP A 130 1.66 2.37 -22.50
N LEU A 131 1.67 2.19 -21.18
CA LEU A 131 0.55 1.64 -20.43
C LEU A 131 -0.26 2.71 -19.69
N THR A 132 0.14 3.97 -19.78
CA THR A 132 -0.57 5.10 -19.16
C THR A 132 -2.02 5.14 -19.64
N ASP A 133 -2.93 5.47 -18.73
CA ASP A 133 -4.39 5.56 -18.95
C ASP A 133 -5.09 4.26 -19.36
N LYS A 134 -4.38 3.13 -19.42
CA LYS A 134 -5.00 1.83 -19.70
C LYS A 134 -5.81 1.33 -18.51
N LYS A 135 -6.96 0.73 -18.82
CA LYS A 135 -7.82 0.08 -17.83
C LYS A 135 -7.25 -1.29 -17.44
N VAL A 136 -7.35 -1.60 -16.15
CA VAL A 136 -6.85 -2.84 -15.56
C VAL A 136 -7.83 -3.44 -14.56
N LYS A 137 -7.74 -4.75 -14.36
CA LYS A 137 -8.45 -5.50 -13.33
C LYS A 137 -7.48 -6.33 -12.49
N ALA A 138 -7.61 -6.28 -11.18
CA ALA A 138 -6.83 -7.10 -10.27
C ALA A 138 -7.23 -8.58 -10.43
N VAL A 139 -6.23 -9.43 -10.62
CA VAL A 139 -6.39 -10.89 -10.62
C VAL A 139 -5.96 -11.40 -9.25
N LEU A 140 -6.94 -11.89 -8.49
CA LEU A 140 -6.70 -12.43 -7.16
C LEU A 140 -6.33 -13.91 -7.23
N LYS A 141 -5.61 -14.40 -6.21
CA LYS A 141 -5.44 -15.84 -5.99
C LYS A 141 -6.81 -16.53 -5.84
N PRO A 142 -6.93 -17.85 -6.10
CA PRO A 142 -8.09 -18.62 -5.67
C PRO A 142 -8.36 -18.42 -4.17
N GLN A 143 -9.63 -18.34 -3.76
CA GLN A 143 -10.00 -18.05 -2.37
C GLN A 143 -9.34 -18.99 -1.35
N THR A 144 -9.12 -20.26 -1.71
CA THR A 144 -8.46 -21.28 -0.89
C THR A 144 -6.97 -20.99 -0.62
N GLU A 145 -6.32 -20.19 -1.47
CA GLU A 145 -4.90 -19.80 -1.36
C GLU A 145 -4.71 -18.38 -0.76
N ARG A 146 -5.80 -17.69 -0.39
CA ARG A 146 -5.73 -16.32 0.13
C ARG A 146 -5.38 -16.31 1.62
N GLU A 147 -4.42 -15.48 1.98
CA GLU A 147 -3.90 -15.38 3.35
C GLU A 147 -4.47 -14.18 4.12
N GLY A 148 -5.04 -13.20 3.42
CA GLY A 148 -5.38 -11.89 3.97
C GLY A 148 -4.20 -10.93 3.90
N THR A 149 -3.52 -10.86 2.76
CA THR A 149 -2.38 -9.94 2.55
C THR A 149 -2.44 -9.31 1.16
N LEU A 150 -1.66 -8.25 0.92
CA LEU A 150 -1.53 -7.68 -0.44
C LEU A 150 -1.05 -8.70 -1.48
N LYS A 151 -0.35 -9.76 -1.06
CA LYS A 151 0.11 -10.83 -1.95
C LYS A 151 -1.03 -11.70 -2.49
N ASP A 152 -2.26 -11.54 -1.99
CA ASP A 152 -3.43 -12.19 -2.55
C ASP A 152 -3.83 -11.61 -3.90
N ILE A 153 -3.39 -10.38 -4.22
CA ILE A 153 -3.42 -9.82 -5.56
C ILE A 153 -2.20 -10.35 -6.33
N ARG A 154 -2.42 -11.25 -7.31
CA ARG A 154 -1.32 -11.84 -8.09
C ARG A 154 -0.69 -10.82 -9.01
N TYR A 155 -1.52 -10.11 -9.77
CA TYR A 155 -1.15 -9.06 -10.71
C TYR A 155 -2.41 -8.32 -11.19
N TRP A 156 -2.21 -7.28 -11.98
CA TRP A 156 -3.26 -6.54 -12.66
C TRP A 156 -3.22 -6.86 -14.15
N GLN A 157 -4.35 -7.28 -14.70
CA GLN A 157 -4.53 -7.64 -16.09
C GLN A 157 -5.08 -6.43 -16.85
N LEU A 158 -4.52 -6.13 -18.03
CA LEU A 158 -5.07 -5.13 -18.95
C LEU A 158 -6.46 -5.58 -19.43
N LEU A 159 -7.41 -4.64 -19.44
CA LEU A 159 -8.79 -4.83 -19.92
C LEU A 159 -8.93 -4.50 -21.41
#